data_AF-A0A316GRI0-F1
#
_entry.id   AF-A0A316GRI0-F1
#
_cell.length_a   1.000
_cell.length_b   1.000
_cell.length_c   1.000
_cell.angle_alpha   90.00
_cell.angle_beta   90.00
_cell.angle_gamma   90.00
#
_symmetry.space_group_name_H-M   'P 1'
#
loop_
_entity.id
_entity.type
_entity.pdbx_description
1 polymer ?
#
loop_
_entity_poly.entity_id
_entity_poly.type
_entity_poly.pdbx_seq_one_letter_code
_entity_poly.pdbx_strand_id
1 'polypeptide(L)'
;MLDRTDQRFGIRPEWLAADTAYGSSENLGSLVKKRGIIPFIPVIDKTERTDGTWSRADFEWDEENDQYICPEGHALRQFRRNYSDPGRGKNIAGIRKYRALRATCQACPSKDLCCPNVDARYVTRTPDENARDFARVCRKTRAYKVSRDKLERSRCSSPTSSAS
;
A
#
# COMPACT_ATOMS: atom_id res chain seq x y z
N MET A 1 -21.46 -4.89 4.28
CA MET A 1 -21.40 -5.56 5.60
C MET A 1 -21.30 -4.55 6.74
N LEU A 2 -20.31 -3.64 6.72
CA LEU A 2 -20.16 -2.59 7.73
C LEU A 2 -21.36 -1.62 7.75
N ASP A 3 -21.83 -1.15 6.59
CA ASP A 3 -22.99 -0.23 6.52
C ASP A 3 -24.25 -0.85 7.12
N ARG A 4 -24.50 -2.13 6.83
CA ARG A 4 -25.63 -2.87 7.39
C ARG A 4 -25.52 -3.02 8.91
N THR A 5 -24.30 -3.15 9.44
CA THR A 5 -24.05 -3.30 10.88
C THR A 5 -24.30 -1.98 11.61
N ASP A 6 -23.84 -0.88 11.02
CA ASP A 6 -24.10 0.47 11.52
C ASP A 6 -25.61 0.78 11.48
N GLN A 7 -26.28 0.56 10.35
CA GLN A 7 -27.70 0.83 10.20
C GLN A 7 -28.59 -0.01 11.14
N ARG A 8 -28.22 -1.27 11.38
CA ARG A 8 -29.06 -2.19 12.16
C ARG A 8 -28.76 -2.17 13.66
N PHE A 9 -27.51 -1.91 14.04
CA PHE A 9 -27.05 -2.04 15.42
C PHE A 9 -26.41 -0.76 15.97
N GLY A 10 -26.17 0.26 15.16
CA GLY A 10 -25.49 1.50 15.56
C GLY A 10 -24.01 1.29 15.91
N ILE A 11 -23.41 0.17 15.48
CA ILE A 11 -22.04 -0.21 15.85
C ILE A 11 -21.07 0.25 14.76
N ARG A 12 -20.09 1.07 15.16
CA ARG A 12 -18.94 1.46 14.36
C ARG A 12 -17.66 1.01 15.06
N PRO A 13 -16.96 -0.02 14.54
CA PRO A 13 -15.77 -0.52 15.20
C PRO A 13 -14.60 0.44 15.01
N GLU A 14 -13.78 0.63 16.04
CA GLU A 14 -12.55 1.45 15.97
C GLU A 14 -11.46 0.79 15.11
N TRP A 15 -11.44 -0.55 15.07
CA TRP A 15 -10.48 -1.34 14.30
C TRP A 15 -11.16 -2.57 13.68
N LEU A 16 -10.64 -3.01 12.54
CA LEU A 16 -11.16 -4.17 11.81
C LEU A 16 -10.01 -5.10 11.42
N ALA A 17 -10.10 -6.35 11.85
CA ALA A 17 -9.24 -7.42 11.36
C ALA A 17 -9.97 -8.24 10.30
N ALA A 18 -9.32 -8.51 9.17
CA ALA A 18 -9.86 -9.32 8.09
C ALA A 18 -8.75 -10.06 7.34
N ASP A 19 -9.16 -11.02 6.50
CA ASP A 19 -8.23 -11.72 5.63
C ASP A 19 -7.65 -10.81 4.56
N THR A 20 -6.51 -11.26 4.05
CA THR A 20 -5.76 -10.66 2.96
C THR A 20 -6.59 -10.37 1.70
N ALA A 21 -7.65 -11.14 1.43
CA ALA A 21 -8.57 -10.89 0.32
C ALA A 21 -9.26 -9.51 0.39
N TYR A 22 -9.37 -8.94 1.60
CA TYR A 22 -9.91 -7.60 1.84
C TYR A 22 -8.84 -6.49 1.81
N GLY A 23 -7.57 -6.83 1.54
CA GLY A 23 -6.44 -5.90 1.52
C GLY A 23 -6.30 -5.09 0.22
N SER A 24 -7.39 -4.91 -0.55
CA SER A 24 -7.36 -4.11 -1.77
C SER A 24 -7.21 -2.60 -1.46
N SER A 25 -6.59 -1.86 -2.38
CA SER A 25 -6.36 -0.42 -2.22
C SER A 25 -7.65 0.36 -1.91
N GLU A 26 -8.70 0.12 -2.68
CA GLU A 26 -9.98 0.82 -2.53
C GLU A 26 -10.67 0.50 -1.20
N ASN A 27 -10.62 -0.76 -0.75
CA ASN A 27 -11.22 -1.16 0.52
C ASN A 27 -10.48 -0.52 1.70
N LEU A 28 -9.15 -0.55 1.68
CA LEU A 28 -8.33 0.10 2.70
C LEU A 28 -8.54 1.61 2.70
N GLY A 29 -8.61 2.24 1.54
CA GLY A 29 -8.95 3.65 1.39
C GLY A 29 -10.30 4.00 2.03
N SER A 30 -11.33 3.18 1.77
CA SER A 30 -12.65 3.34 2.39
C SER A 30 -12.62 3.19 3.91
N LEU A 31 -11.92 2.19 4.44
CA LEU A 31 -11.80 1.96 5.88
C LEU A 31 -11.12 3.13 6.59
N VAL A 32 -9.96 3.56 6.09
CA VAL A 32 -9.15 4.59 6.74
C VAL A 32 -9.74 5.97 6.53
N LYS A 33 -9.98 6.38 5.28
CA LYS A 33 -10.35 7.77 4.95
C LYS A 33 -11.82 8.08 5.22
N LYS A 34 -12.73 7.15 4.86
CA LYS A 34 -14.18 7.41 4.95
C LYS A 34 -14.75 7.04 6.31
N ARG A 35 -14.21 6.00 6.94
CA ARG A 35 -14.79 5.43 8.17
C ARG A 35 -13.92 5.65 9.42
N GLY A 36 -12.66 6.07 9.27
CA GLY A 36 -11.73 6.25 10.39
C GLY A 36 -11.38 4.94 11.12
N ILE A 37 -11.52 3.79 10.46
CA ILE A 37 -11.31 2.47 11.04
C ILE A 37 -9.86 2.05 10.83
N ILE A 38 -9.20 1.59 11.89
CA ILE A 38 -7.83 1.05 11.80
C ILE A 38 -7.87 -0.33 11.11
N PRO A 39 -7.22 -0.51 9.94
CA PRO A 39 -7.26 -1.76 9.21
C PRO A 39 -6.13 -2.69 9.67
N PHE A 40 -6.49 -3.73 10.43
CA PHE A 40 -5.62 -4.87 10.72
C PHE A 40 -5.77 -5.95 9.64
N ILE A 41 -5.55 -5.54 8.39
CA ILE A 41 -5.69 -6.39 7.19
C ILE A 41 -4.32 -6.53 6.53
N PRO A 42 -3.84 -7.76 6.26
CA PRO A 42 -2.60 -7.94 5.50
C PRO A 42 -2.72 -7.36 4.09
N VAL A 43 -1.73 -6.56 3.68
CA VAL A 43 -1.61 -6.06 2.30
C VAL A 43 -0.75 -7.05 1.51
N ILE A 44 -1.25 -7.57 0.38
CA ILE A 44 -0.41 -8.30 -0.58
C ILE A 44 0.29 -7.27 -1.45
N ASP A 45 1.62 -7.25 -1.38
CA ASP A 45 2.45 -6.61 -2.38
C ASP A 45 2.98 -7.68 -3.33
N LYS A 46 2.38 -7.77 -4.51
CA LYS A 46 2.91 -8.59 -5.63
C LYS A 46 4.21 -7.98 -6.22
N THR A 47 4.77 -6.97 -5.57
CA THR A 47 5.96 -6.22 -5.96
C THR A 47 7.15 -6.51 -5.06
N GLU A 48 6.99 -7.31 -4.01
CA GLU A 48 8.14 -7.87 -3.28
C GLU A 48 8.91 -8.79 -4.24
N ARG A 49 10.17 -8.46 -4.47
CA ARG A 49 11.04 -9.19 -5.38
C ARG A 49 11.92 -10.10 -4.54
N THR A 50 11.86 -11.40 -4.81
CA THR A 50 12.72 -12.42 -4.18
C THR A 50 14.19 -12.31 -4.61
N ASP A 51 14.44 -11.49 -5.63
CA ASP A 51 15.70 -11.43 -6.36
C ASP A 51 16.76 -10.51 -5.69
N GLY A 52 16.52 -10.08 -4.44
CA GLY A 52 17.41 -9.19 -3.68
C GLY A 52 17.41 -7.72 -4.14
N THR A 53 16.75 -7.42 -5.26
CA THR A 53 16.58 -6.04 -5.73
C THR A 53 15.69 -5.25 -4.78
N TRP A 54 16.00 -3.96 -4.57
CA TRP A 54 15.15 -3.09 -3.74
C TRP A 54 13.68 -3.16 -4.17
N SER A 55 12.81 -3.19 -3.18
CA SER A 55 11.36 -3.24 -3.29
C SER A 55 10.78 -1.82 -3.30
N ARG A 56 9.46 -1.66 -3.14
CA ARG A 56 8.84 -0.35 -2.88
C ARG A 56 9.14 0.13 -1.45
N ALA A 57 9.24 -0.78 -0.48
CA ALA A 57 9.37 -0.46 0.93
C ALA A 57 10.71 0.21 1.27
N ASP A 58 11.72 0.02 0.40
CA ASP A 58 13.03 0.66 0.52
C ASP A 58 13.02 2.12 0.02
N PHE A 59 11.93 2.59 -0.59
CA PHE A 59 11.79 3.95 -1.08
C PHE A 59 10.98 4.76 -0.09
N GLU A 60 11.51 5.89 0.31
CA GLU A 60 10.82 6.83 1.19
C GLU A 60 9.82 7.66 0.38
N TRP A 61 8.65 7.91 0.96
CA TRP A 61 7.65 8.78 0.37
C TRP A 61 7.73 10.17 1.00
N ASP A 62 8.01 11.17 0.18
CA ASP A 62 8.01 12.58 0.53
C ASP A 62 6.70 13.20 0.04
N GLU A 63 5.76 13.40 0.98
CA GLU A 63 4.43 13.94 0.68
C GLU A 63 4.48 15.45 0.37
N GLU A 64 5.43 16.19 0.96
CA GLU A 64 5.56 17.63 0.75
C GLU A 64 5.95 17.98 -0.69
N ASN A 65 6.81 17.16 -1.29
CA ASN A 65 7.30 17.37 -2.66
C ASN A 65 6.67 16.43 -3.71
N ASP A 66 5.69 15.60 -3.32
CA ASP A 66 5.06 14.57 -4.16
C ASP A 66 6.11 13.74 -4.93
N GLN A 67 7.04 13.11 -4.20
CA GLN A 67 8.13 12.33 -4.78
C GLN A 67 8.50 11.12 -3.92
N TYR A 68 9.12 10.12 -4.54
CA TYR A 68 9.83 9.07 -3.79
C TYR A 68 11.31 9.39 -3.72
N ILE A 69 11.96 9.04 -2.62
CA ILE A 69 13.41 9.13 -2.46
C ILE A 69 13.94 7.70 -2.44
N CYS A 70 14.91 7.40 -3.30
CA CYS A 70 15.56 6.08 -3.28
C CYS A 70 16.57 5.97 -2.13
N PRO A 71 17.04 4.76 -1.77
CA PRO A 71 18.07 4.58 -0.74
C PRO A 71 19.37 5.37 -0.97
N GLU A 72 19.67 5.72 -2.22
CA GLU A 72 20.82 6.57 -2.61
C GLU A 72 20.52 8.07 -2.53
N GLY A 73 19.34 8.46 -2.02
CA GLY A 73 18.93 9.86 -1.86
C GLY A 73 18.42 10.55 -3.13
N HIS A 74 18.21 9.82 -4.24
CA HIS A 74 17.73 10.43 -5.48
C HIS A 74 16.20 10.46 -5.59
N ALA A 75 15.68 11.61 -6.03
CA ALA A 75 14.25 11.83 -6.21
C ALA A 75 13.67 11.16 -7.47
N LEU A 76 12.57 10.45 -7.28
CA LEU A 76 11.68 9.89 -8.28
C LEU A 76 10.43 10.76 -8.35
N ARG A 77 10.24 11.44 -9.48
CA ARG A 77 9.13 12.38 -9.70
C ARG A 77 8.15 11.81 -10.71
N GLN A 78 6.87 12.16 -10.58
CA GLN A 78 5.84 11.81 -11.57
C GLN A 78 6.07 12.57 -12.88
N PHE A 79 6.30 13.88 -12.77
CA PHE A 79 6.58 14.76 -13.90
C PHE A 79 7.92 15.47 -13.67
N ARG A 80 8.79 15.46 -14.68
CA ARG A 80 10.12 16.12 -14.62
C ARG A 80 10.19 17.43 -15.39
N ARG A 81 9.19 17.70 -16.24
CA ARG A 81 9.07 18.97 -16.96
C ARG A 81 7.76 19.62 -16.56
N ASN A 82 7.82 20.91 -16.22
CA ASN A 82 6.67 21.78 -16.03
C ASN A 82 6.13 22.15 -17.42
N TYR A 83 5.50 21.20 -18.12
CA TYR A 83 4.71 21.53 -19.29
C TYR A 83 3.25 21.59 -18.87
N SER A 84 2.60 22.71 -19.14
CA SER A 84 1.20 23.02 -18.80
C SER A 84 0.17 22.19 -19.58
N ASP A 85 0.53 20.99 -20.04
CA ASP A 85 -0.36 20.15 -20.83
C ASP A 85 -1.35 19.41 -19.90
N PRO A 86 -2.65 19.73 -19.92
CA PRO A 86 -3.65 19.14 -19.03
C PRO A 86 -3.90 17.65 -19.31
N GLY A 87 -3.50 17.14 -20.49
CA GLY A 87 -3.69 15.75 -20.88
C GLY A 87 -2.59 14.81 -20.41
N ARG A 88 -1.43 15.35 -20.00
CA ARG A 88 -0.24 14.58 -19.63
C ARG A 88 -0.35 14.08 -18.18
N GLY A 89 -1.29 13.17 -17.95
CA GLY A 89 -1.55 12.66 -16.61
C GLY A 89 -2.78 11.78 -16.46
N LYS A 90 -3.43 11.36 -17.57
CA LYS A 90 -4.48 10.34 -17.53
C LYS A 90 -3.91 9.03 -17.02
N ASN A 91 -3.89 8.92 -15.69
CA ASN A 91 -3.54 7.72 -14.98
C ASN A 91 -4.69 6.73 -15.16
N ILE A 92 -4.39 5.56 -15.72
CA ILE A 92 -5.35 4.46 -15.77
C ILE A 92 -5.74 4.14 -14.32
N ALA A 93 -7.03 4.26 -13.99
CA ALA A 93 -7.57 4.05 -12.65
C ALA A 93 -6.88 4.89 -11.53
N GLY A 94 -6.36 6.09 -11.85
CA GLY A 94 -5.73 6.97 -10.85
C GLY A 94 -4.34 6.52 -10.37
N ILE A 95 -3.75 5.50 -11.00
CA ILE A 95 -2.42 4.99 -10.67
C ILE A 95 -1.31 5.93 -11.18
N ARG A 96 -0.56 6.53 -10.27
CA ARG A 96 0.57 7.44 -10.56
C ARG A 96 1.89 6.68 -10.71
N LYS A 97 2.73 7.07 -11.67
CA LYS A 97 4.08 6.48 -11.87
C LYS A 97 5.16 7.52 -11.59
N TYR A 98 6.08 7.21 -10.69
CA TYR A 98 7.21 8.05 -10.30
C TYR A 98 8.50 7.43 -10.83
N ARG A 99 9.33 8.20 -11.55
CA ARG A 99 10.53 7.65 -12.22
C ARG A 99 11.79 8.43 -11.84
N ALA A 100 12.88 7.69 -11.63
CA ALA A 100 14.21 8.25 -11.40
C ALA A 100 14.77 8.87 -12.69
N LEU A 101 15.81 9.71 -12.59
CA LEU A 101 16.46 10.25 -13.77
C LEU A 101 17.33 9.16 -14.36
N ARG A 102 17.23 8.95 -15.68
CA ARG A 102 18.07 7.95 -16.37
C ARG A 102 19.56 8.20 -16.13
N ALA A 103 20.02 9.44 -16.32
CA ALA A 103 21.42 9.81 -16.10
C ALA A 103 21.88 9.51 -14.66
N THR A 104 21.03 9.80 -13.67
CA THR A 104 21.34 9.49 -12.26
C THR A 104 21.41 8.00 -12.00
N CYS A 105 20.46 7.20 -12.51
CA CYS A 105 20.51 5.75 -12.36
C CYS A 105 21.71 5.13 -13.10
N GLN A 106 22.12 5.67 -14.25
CA GLN A 106 23.25 5.17 -15.01
C GLN A 106 24.60 5.43 -14.33
N ALA A 107 24.74 6.53 -13.59
CA ALA A 107 25.92 6.86 -12.82
C ALA A 107 25.88 6.34 -11.37
N CYS A 108 24.78 5.68 -10.96
CA CYS A 108 24.58 5.23 -9.59
C CYS A 108 25.37 3.95 -9.30
N PRO A 109 26.11 3.87 -8.18
CA PRO A 109 26.87 2.67 -7.80
C PRO A 109 25.94 1.46 -7.54
N SER A 110 24.73 1.71 -7.06
CA SER A 110 23.74 0.68 -6.74
C SER A 110 22.82 0.33 -7.90
N LYS A 111 23.16 0.71 -9.15
CA LYS A 111 22.33 0.43 -10.34
C LYS A 111 22.02 -1.05 -10.51
N ASP A 112 23.04 -1.90 -10.39
CA ASP A 112 22.90 -3.34 -10.62
C ASP A 112 22.03 -4.02 -9.54
N LEU A 113 22.07 -3.50 -8.31
CA LEU A 113 21.19 -3.95 -7.22
C LEU A 113 19.78 -3.37 -7.34
N CYS A 114 19.65 -2.09 -7.72
CA CYS A 114 18.38 -1.37 -7.71
C CYS A 114 17.50 -1.70 -8.92
N CYS A 115 18.09 -1.73 -10.11
CA CYS A 115 17.39 -1.86 -11.38
C CYS A 115 18.29 -2.51 -12.47
N PRO A 116 18.62 -3.81 -12.34
CA PRO A 116 19.55 -4.48 -13.27
C PRO A 116 19.01 -4.54 -14.70
N ASN A 117 17.70 -4.74 -14.87
CA ASN A 117 17.08 -5.00 -16.17
C ASN A 117 16.44 -3.77 -16.83
N VAL A 118 16.53 -2.59 -16.22
CA VAL A 118 15.89 -1.37 -16.74
C VAL A 118 16.81 -0.16 -16.62
N ASP A 119 16.73 0.76 -17.58
CA ASP A 119 17.56 1.99 -17.63
C ASP A 119 17.39 2.90 -16.40
N ALA A 120 16.19 2.94 -15.81
CA ALA A 120 15.88 3.79 -14.68
C ALA A 120 14.78 3.16 -13.82
N ARG A 121 14.96 3.24 -12.51
CA ARG A 121 13.98 2.78 -11.54
C ARG A 121 12.69 3.61 -11.62
N TYR A 122 11.55 2.95 -11.45
CA TYR A 122 10.26 3.61 -11.24
C TYR A 122 9.45 2.91 -10.14
N VAL A 123 8.58 3.68 -9.49
CA VAL A 123 7.66 3.23 -8.46
C VAL A 123 6.25 3.66 -8.83
N THR A 124 5.31 2.73 -8.70
CA THR A 124 3.90 2.99 -8.95
C THR A 124 3.18 3.27 -7.62
N ARG A 125 2.30 4.26 -7.59
CA ARG A 125 1.50 4.66 -6.43
C ARG A 125 0.02 4.61 -6.78
N THR A 126 -0.75 3.85 -6.01
CA THR A 126 -2.21 3.80 -6.15
C THR A 126 -2.86 5.02 -5.48
N PRO A 127 -4.12 5.38 -5.80
CA PRO A 127 -4.82 6.50 -5.17
C PRO A 127 -4.91 6.40 -3.64
N ASP A 128 -5.07 5.19 -3.12
CA ASP A 128 -5.19 4.91 -1.68
C ASP A 128 -3.92 4.29 -1.09
N GLU A 129 -2.75 4.56 -1.69
CA GLU A 129 -1.49 4.01 -1.21
C GLU A 129 -1.18 4.44 0.23
N ASN A 130 -1.57 5.65 0.65
CA ASN A 130 -1.46 6.09 2.06
C ASN A 130 -2.21 5.16 3.02
N ALA A 131 -3.38 4.64 2.62
CA ALA A 131 -4.13 3.69 3.46
C ALA A 131 -3.45 2.32 3.50
N ARG A 132 -2.75 1.93 2.43
CA ARG A 132 -1.92 0.72 2.39
C ARG A 132 -0.68 0.87 3.27
N ASP A 133 0.01 1.99 3.18
CA ASP A 133 1.15 2.33 4.03
C ASP A 133 0.76 2.33 5.51
N PHE A 134 -0.39 2.93 5.84
CA PHE A 134 -0.95 2.87 7.20
C PHE A 134 -1.23 1.44 7.66
N ALA A 135 -1.89 0.60 6.83
CA ALA A 135 -2.13 -0.80 7.14
C ALA A 135 -0.81 -1.59 7.36
N ARG A 136 0.24 -1.30 6.58
CA ARG A 136 1.59 -1.88 6.75
C ARG A 136 2.20 -1.49 8.10
N VAL A 137 2.08 -0.23 8.50
CA VAL A 137 2.55 0.25 9.82
C VAL A 137 1.76 -0.42 10.95
N CYS A 138 0.43 -0.47 10.86
CA CYS A 138 -0.44 -1.12 11.83
C CYS A 138 -0.07 -2.59 12.04
N ARG A 139 0.30 -3.31 10.96
CA ARG A 139 0.72 -4.72 11.03
C ARG A 139 1.95 -4.95 11.93
N LYS A 140 2.85 -3.97 12.05
CA LYS A 140 4.05 -4.07 12.89
C LYS A 140 3.75 -3.91 14.38
N THR A 141 2.54 -3.46 14.74
CA THR A 141 2.18 -3.17 16.13
C THR A 141 1.81 -4.42 16.94
N ARG A 142 1.94 -4.35 18.27
CA ARG A 142 1.45 -5.39 19.18
C ARG A 142 -0.07 -5.56 19.09
N ALA A 143 -0.81 -4.48 18.84
CA ALA A 143 -2.27 -4.50 18.68
C ALA A 143 -2.69 -5.42 17.53
N TYR A 144 -1.93 -5.41 16.43
CA TYR A 144 -2.17 -6.33 15.31
C TYR A 144 -2.04 -7.80 15.73
N LYS A 145 -0.99 -8.18 16.48
CA LYS A 145 -0.82 -9.56 16.99
C LYS A 145 -2.04 -10.01 17.81
N VAL A 146 -2.49 -9.18 18.74
CA VAL A 146 -3.68 -9.46 19.56
C VAL A 146 -4.94 -9.61 18.69
N SER A 147 -5.09 -8.77 17.67
CA SER A 147 -6.23 -8.86 16.74
C SER A 147 -6.22 -10.14 15.92
N ARG A 148 -5.03 -10.61 15.51
CA ARG A 148 -4.82 -11.89 14.81
C ARG A 148 -5.19 -13.08 15.68
N ASP A 149 -4.70 -13.13 16.92
CA ASP A 149 -5.03 -14.20 17.85
C ASP A 149 -6.54 -14.30 18.09
N LYS A 150 -7.23 -13.15 18.20
CA LYS A 150 -8.69 -13.08 18.32
C LYS A 150 -9.40 -13.62 17.07
N LEU A 151 -8.92 -13.24 15.88
CA LEU A 151 -9.45 -13.73 14.60
C LEU A 151 -9.29 -15.25 14.49
N GLU A 152 -8.13 -15.80 14.83
CA GLU A 152 -7.86 -17.24 14.80
C GLU A 152 -8.74 -18.01 15.79
N ARG A 153 -8.90 -17.50 17.02
CA ARG A 153 -9.83 -18.08 18.00
C ARG A 153 -11.28 -18.08 17.50
N SER A 154 -11.74 -16.99 16.88
CA SER A 154 -13.10 -16.91 16.33
C SER A 154 -13.36 -17.90 15.18
N ARG A 155 -12.33 -18.24 14.39
CA ARG A 155 -12.42 -19.27 13.33
C ARG A 155 -12.49 -20.67 13.90
N CYS A 156 -11.78 -20.93 14.99
CA CYS A 156 -11.80 -22.23 15.64
C CYS A 156 -13.12 -22.48 16.41
N SER A 157 -13.79 -21.41 16.86
CA SER A 157 -15.06 -21.50 17.59
C SER A 157 -16.31 -21.59 16.72
N SER A 158 -16.23 -21.58 15.38
CA SER A 158 -17.40 -21.81 14.53
C SER A 158 -17.72 -23.31 14.49
N PRO A 159 -18.84 -23.78 15.07
CA PRO A 159 -19.25 -25.16 14.92
C PRO A 159 -19.58 -25.38 13.44
N THR A 160 -18.95 -26.37 12.82
CA THR A 160 -19.41 -26.93 11.55
C THR A 160 -20.79 -27.52 11.79
N SER A 161 -21.85 -26.73 11.60
CA SER A 161 -23.22 -27.24 11.51
C SER A 161 -23.33 -28.05 10.23
N SER A 162 -23.08 -29.35 10.32
CA SER A 162 -23.45 -30.34 9.31
C SER A 162 -24.97 -30.34 9.22
N ALA A 163 -25.50 -29.82 8.11
CA ALA A 163 -26.89 -29.96 7.73
C ALA A 163 -27.21 -31.44 7.55
N SER A 164 -28.25 -31.91 8.26
CA SER A 164 -28.95 -33.18 7.99
C SER A 164 -30.16 -32.89 7.12
#